data_AF-Q025A9-F1
#
_entry.id   AF-Q025A9-F1
#
_cell.length_a   1.000
_cell.length_b   1.000
_cell.length_c   1.000
_cell.angle_alpha   90.00
_cell.angle_beta   90.00
_cell.angle_gamma   90.00
#
_symmetry.space_group_name_H-M   'P 1'
#
loop_
_entity.id
_entity.type
_entity.pdbx_description
1 polymer ?
#
loop_
_entity_poly.entity_id
_entity_poly.type
_entity_poly.pdbx_seq_one_letter_code
_entity_poly.pdbx_strand_id
1 'polypeptide(L)'
;MLPTDWQAPGATVLARLKDRRARQYWDPKHLLALRLAADARDPQPRQACCVRDNILWDLAALYAAGAQWKEALPSAVFFNGPIVKRSPELETALKPLLTR
;
A
#
# COMPACT_ATOMS: atom_id res chain seq x y z
N MET A 1 7.02 -15.08 -11.64
CA MET A 1 5.58 -15.19 -11.38
C MET A 1 5.31 -16.43 -10.55
N LEU A 2 4.58 -16.26 -9.44
CA LEU A 2 4.11 -17.35 -8.59
C LEU A 2 2.85 -17.98 -9.19
N PRO A 3 2.53 -19.26 -8.90
CA PRO A 3 1.28 -19.89 -9.33
C PRO A 3 0.01 -19.13 -8.89
N THR A 4 0.11 -18.34 -7.83
CA THR A 4 -0.97 -17.47 -7.33
C THR A 4 -1.24 -16.25 -8.21
N ASP A 5 -0.36 -15.92 -9.16
CA ASP A 5 -0.48 -14.72 -9.98
C ASP A 5 -1.50 -14.87 -11.13
N TRP A 6 -2.01 -16.09 -11.36
CA TRP A 6 -2.87 -16.40 -12.50
C TRP A 6 -4.37 -16.21 -12.24
N GLN A 7 -4.78 -16.21 -10.97
CA GLN A 7 -6.17 -16.09 -10.57
C GLN A 7 -6.30 -15.30 -9.27
N ALA A 8 -7.45 -14.64 -9.10
CA ALA A 8 -7.75 -13.96 -7.86
C ALA A 8 -7.80 -14.95 -6.68
N PRO A 9 -7.41 -14.52 -5.46
CA PRO A 9 -7.57 -15.34 -4.27
C PRO A 9 -9.03 -15.76 -4.05
N GLY A 10 -9.25 -17.03 -3.71
CA GLY A 10 -10.60 -17.55 -3.40
C GLY A 10 -11.19 -16.96 -2.12
N ALA A 11 -12.52 -17.11 -1.95
CA ALA A 11 -13.27 -16.54 -0.82
C ALA A 11 -12.70 -16.91 0.55
N THR A 12 -12.26 -18.16 0.75
CA THR A 12 -11.65 -18.63 2.00
C THR A 12 -10.35 -17.89 2.35
N VAL A 13 -9.54 -17.51 1.35
CA VAL A 13 -8.31 -16.75 1.56
C VAL A 13 -8.65 -15.31 1.94
N LEU A 14 -9.57 -14.67 1.21
CA LEU A 14 -10.02 -13.31 1.49
C LEU A 14 -10.66 -13.20 2.88
N ALA A 15 -11.40 -14.23 3.33
CA ALA A 15 -12.07 -14.27 4.63
C ALA A 15 -11.12 -14.30 5.85
N ARG A 16 -9.81 -14.47 5.64
CA ARG A 16 -8.81 -14.42 6.73
C ARG A 16 -8.72 -13.02 7.36
N LEU A 17 -8.99 -11.98 6.58
CA LEU A 17 -9.04 -10.61 7.07
C LEU A 17 -10.47 -10.28 7.52
N LYS A 18 -10.72 -10.27 8.84
CA LYS A 18 -12.07 -10.09 9.41
C LYS A 18 -12.50 -8.63 9.60
N ASP A 19 -11.58 -7.68 9.51
CA ASP A 19 -11.90 -6.25 9.68
C ASP A 19 -12.76 -5.74 8.52
N ARG A 20 -14.00 -5.34 8.81
CA ARG A 20 -14.96 -4.86 7.82
C ARG A 20 -14.54 -3.57 7.11
N ARG A 21 -13.59 -2.83 7.68
CA ARG A 21 -13.02 -1.61 7.09
C ARG A 21 -11.99 -1.93 6.01
N ALA A 22 -11.41 -3.13 6.05
CA ALA A 22 -10.43 -3.55 5.05
C ALA A 22 -11.11 -3.98 3.75
N ARG A 23 -10.52 -3.55 2.64
CA ARG A 23 -10.92 -3.95 1.28
C ARG A 23 -9.72 -4.58 0.60
N GLN A 24 -9.96 -5.71 -0.06
CA GLN A 24 -8.94 -6.47 -0.78
C GLN A 24 -9.26 -6.40 -2.26
N TYR A 25 -8.28 -6.03 -3.07
CA TYR A 25 -8.40 -5.92 -4.52
C TYR A 25 -7.35 -6.82 -5.17
N TRP A 26 -7.75 -7.58 -6.18
CA TRP A 26 -6.83 -8.36 -6.98
C TRP A 26 -6.28 -7.49 -8.12
N ASP A 27 -4.95 -7.40 -8.23
CA ASP A 27 -4.26 -6.58 -9.23
C ASP A 27 -3.29 -7.44 -10.06
N PRO A 28 -3.80 -8.26 -11.01
CA PRO A 28 -2.99 -9.24 -11.75
C PRO A 28 -1.95 -8.60 -12.68
N LYS A 29 -2.11 -7.31 -12.98
CA LYS A 29 -1.19 -6.55 -13.84
C LYS A 29 -0.31 -5.59 -13.04
N HIS A 30 -0.38 -5.64 -11.71
CA HIS A 30 0.39 -4.78 -10.81
C HIS A 30 0.22 -3.28 -11.11
N LEU A 31 -0.94 -2.87 -11.63
CA LEU A 31 -1.20 -1.49 -12.03
C LEU A 31 -1.07 -0.52 -10.86
N LEU A 32 -1.53 -0.93 -9.68
CA LEU A 32 -1.42 -0.12 -8.46
C LEU A 32 0.05 0.01 -8.04
N ALA A 33 0.79 -1.10 -8.01
CA ALA A 33 2.21 -1.09 -7.64
C ALA A 33 3.06 -0.26 -8.61
N LEU A 34 2.83 -0.41 -9.93
CA LEU A 34 3.50 0.39 -10.96
C LEU A 34 3.19 1.87 -10.81
N ARG A 35 1.93 2.21 -10.51
CA ARG A 35 1.53 3.60 -10.35
C ARG A 35 2.07 4.23 -9.06
N LEU A 36 2.07 3.48 -7.96
CA LEU A 36 2.73 3.87 -6.71
C LEU A 36 4.23 4.13 -6.93
N ALA A 37 4.89 3.34 -7.78
CA ALA A 37 6.31 3.53 -8.10
C ALA A 37 6.54 4.78 -8.95
N ALA A 38 5.67 5.03 -9.93
CA ALA A 38 5.76 6.22 -10.79
C ALA A 38 5.51 7.53 -10.02
N ASP A 39 4.62 7.49 -9.02
CA ASP A 39 4.30 8.66 -8.19
C ASP A 39 5.20 8.79 -6.95
N ALA A 40 6.15 7.87 -6.70
CA ALA A 40 7.16 7.97 -5.64
C ALA A 40 8.21 9.08 -5.92
N ARG A 41 7.75 10.32 -5.98
CA ARG A 41 8.49 11.55 -6.27
C ARG A 41 7.93 12.67 -5.41
N ASP A 42 8.71 13.71 -5.17
CA ASP A 42 8.27 14.87 -4.39
C ASP A 42 6.93 15.39 -4.93
N PRO A 43 5.93 15.66 -4.07
CA PRO A 43 5.97 15.67 -2.59
C PRO A 43 5.78 14.32 -1.88
N GLN A 44 5.58 13.23 -2.61
CA GLN A 44 5.42 11.89 -2.04
C GLN A 44 6.79 11.33 -1.59
N PRO A 45 6.93 10.85 -0.35
CA PRO A 45 8.19 10.29 0.12
C PRO A 45 8.62 9.11 -0.76
N ARG A 46 9.93 9.04 -1.07
CA ARG A 46 10.51 7.85 -1.70
C ARG A 46 10.63 6.73 -0.68
N GLN A 47 10.16 5.55 -1.04
CA GLN A 47 10.33 4.35 -0.24
C GLN A 47 11.82 3.98 -0.14
N ALA A 48 12.24 3.48 1.02
CA ALA A 48 13.63 3.10 1.26
C ALA A 48 14.02 1.74 0.66
N CYS A 49 13.07 0.99 0.09
CA CYS A 49 13.26 -0.42 -0.28
C CYS A 49 12.22 -0.93 -1.30
N CYS A 50 12.20 -2.27 -1.43
CA CYS A 50 11.00 -3.07 -1.72
C CYS A 50 10.49 -3.04 -3.14
N VAL A 51 11.40 -2.78 -4.07
CA VAL A 51 11.22 -3.09 -5.48
C VAL A 51 11.80 -4.49 -5.73
N ARG A 52 11.01 -5.39 -6.32
CA ARG A 52 11.47 -6.68 -6.84
C ARG A 52 10.94 -6.84 -8.25
N ASP A 53 11.82 -7.12 -9.21
CA ASP A 53 11.47 -7.22 -10.63
C ASP A 53 10.68 -5.98 -11.14
N ASN A 54 11.10 -4.78 -10.70
CA ASN A 54 10.43 -3.49 -10.95
C ASN A 54 9.01 -3.34 -10.39
N ILE A 55 8.56 -4.27 -9.55
CA ILE A 55 7.28 -4.19 -8.84
C ILE A 55 7.52 -3.77 -7.40
N LEU A 56 6.81 -2.72 -6.97
CA LEU A 56 6.72 -2.38 -5.56
C LEU A 56 5.89 -3.42 -4.83
N TRP A 57 6.50 -4.07 -3.85
CA TRP A 57 5.86 -5.10 -3.05
C TRP A 57 6.09 -4.81 -1.56
N ASP A 58 5.23 -5.33 -0.69
CA ASP A 58 5.35 -5.18 0.77
C ASP A 58 5.55 -3.73 1.24
N LEU A 59 4.68 -2.84 0.76
CA LEU A 59 4.71 -1.41 1.04
C LEU A 59 3.40 -0.98 1.70
N ALA A 60 3.49 -0.12 2.71
CA ALA A 60 2.35 0.57 3.27
C ALA A 60 2.39 2.06 2.89
N ALA A 61 1.22 2.58 2.54
CA ALA A 61 0.98 3.99 2.30
C ALA A 61 -0.14 4.49 3.22
N LEU A 62 0.13 5.55 3.98
CA LEU A 62 -0.83 6.20 4.89
C LEU A 62 -1.18 7.57 4.35
N TYR A 63 -2.48 7.87 4.28
CA TYR A 63 -2.98 9.15 3.80
C TYR A 63 -3.84 9.82 4.87
N ALA A 64 -3.87 11.15 4.86
CA ALA A 64 -4.76 11.92 5.73
C ALA A 64 -6.24 11.66 5.37
N ALA A 65 -7.13 11.85 6.35
CA ALA A 65 -8.57 11.74 6.12
C ALA A 65 -9.02 12.70 5.01
N GLY A 66 -9.81 12.18 4.07
CA GLY A 66 -10.30 12.95 2.91
C GLY A 66 -9.32 13.06 1.75
N ALA A 67 -8.13 12.43 1.82
CA ALA A 67 -7.23 12.35 0.66
C ALA A 67 -7.91 11.64 -0.51
N GLN A 68 -7.84 12.25 -1.69
CA GLN A 68 -8.47 11.74 -2.90
C GLN A 68 -7.42 11.54 -3.99
N TRP A 69 -7.53 10.42 -4.70
CA TRP A 69 -6.80 10.20 -5.93
C TRP A 69 -7.50 10.94 -7.07
N LYS A 70 -6.82 11.95 -7.63
CA LYS A 70 -7.24 12.67 -8.84
C LYS A 70 -6.36 12.24 -10.02
N GLU A 71 -5.53 13.13 -10.51
CA GLU A 71 -4.59 12.86 -11.61
C GLU A 71 -3.33 12.12 -11.14
N ALA A 72 -2.97 12.29 -9.86
CA ALA A 72 -1.86 11.61 -9.20
C ALA A 72 -2.26 11.15 -7.79
N LEU A 73 -1.47 10.23 -7.25
CA LEU A 73 -1.58 9.82 -5.86
C LEU A 73 -1.39 11.05 -4.94
N PRO A 74 -2.24 11.23 -3.93
CA PRO A 74 -2.04 12.30 -2.96
C PRO A 74 -0.75 12.06 -2.17
N SER A 75 -0.17 13.11 -1.59
CA SER A 75 1.00 12.95 -0.71
C SER A 75 0.66 12.07 0.49
N ALA A 76 1.38 10.97 0.63
CA ALA A 76 1.26 10.09 1.76
C ALA A 76 2.00 10.67 2.98
N VAL A 77 1.41 10.53 4.16
CA VAL A 77 2.04 10.82 5.45
C VAL A 77 3.11 9.77 5.79
N PHE A 78 2.91 8.54 5.29
CA PHE A 78 3.88 7.46 5.38
C PHE A 78 3.88 6.70 4.06
N PHE A 79 5.05 6.35 3.53
CA PHE A 79 5.19 5.59 2.29
C PHE A 79 6.46 4.75 2.33
N ASN A 80 6.40 3.55 2.92
CA ASN A 80 7.59 2.73 3.11
C ASN A 80 7.31 1.24 3.35
N GLY A 81 8.38 0.42 3.34
CA GLY A 81 8.36 -1.01 3.64
C GLY A 81 9.72 -1.54 4.13
N PRO A 82 9.91 -2.87 4.20
CA PRO A 82 8.85 -3.88 4.19
C PRO A 82 7.97 -3.72 5.44
N ILE A 83 6.67 -4.01 5.37
CA ILE A 83 5.73 -3.66 6.45
C ILE A 83 6.17 -4.27 7.77
N VAL A 84 6.60 -5.54 7.78
CA VAL A 84 7.07 -6.23 9.00
C VAL A 84 8.21 -5.50 9.72
N LYS A 85 9.05 -4.75 9.01
CA LYS A 85 10.15 -3.96 9.60
C LYS A 85 9.73 -2.54 9.96
N ARG A 86 8.66 -2.02 9.36
CA ARG A 86 8.23 -0.62 9.47
C ARG A 86 6.91 -0.42 10.23
N SER A 87 6.27 -1.48 10.72
CA SER A 87 5.05 -1.38 11.53
C SER A 87 5.16 -0.36 12.68
N PRO A 88 6.27 -0.28 13.46
CA PRO A 88 6.38 0.73 14.52
C PRO A 88 6.36 2.18 14.01
N GLU A 89 7.01 2.44 12.86
CA GLU A 89 7.02 3.76 12.21
C GLU A 89 5.63 4.10 11.67
N LEU A 90 4.95 3.13 11.04
CA LEU A 90 3.58 3.29 10.54
C LEU A 90 2.60 3.59 11.68
N GLU A 91 2.68 2.86 12.79
CA GLU A 91 1.85 3.12 13.98
C GLU A 91 2.10 4.52 14.56
N THR A 92 3.36 4.96 14.58
CA THR A 92 3.73 6.30 15.04
C THR A 92 3.13 7.38 14.13
N ALA A 93 3.19 7.19 12.81
CA ALA A 93 2.58 8.10 11.83
C ALA A 93 1.05 8.12 11.90
N LEU A 94 0.42 6.99 12.28
CA LEU A 94 -1.03 6.86 12.40
C LEU A 94 -1.60 7.60 13.62
N LYS A 95 -0.94 7.54 14.78
CA LYS A 95 -1.41 8.13 16.05
C LYS A 95 -2.00 9.55 15.92
N PRO A 96 -1.30 10.54 15.34
CA PRO A 96 -1.83 11.91 15.23
C PRO A 96 -3.05 12.03 14.30
N LEU A 97 -3.28 11.07 13.40
CA LEU A 97 -4.43 11.07 12.50
C LEU A 97 -5.70 10.52 13.15
N LEU A 98 -5.57 9.82 14.28
CA LEU A 98 -6.69 9.24 15.03
C LEU A 98 -7.28 10.20 16.08
N THR A 99 -6.52 11.18 16.55
CA THR A 99 -6.93 12.11 17.63
C THR A 99 -7.70 13.33 17.13
N ARG A 100 -8.71 13.13 16.28
CA ARG A 100 -9.61 14.21 15.84
C ARG A 100 -10.96 14.13 16.53
#